data_AF-A0A7X1PFN2-F1
#
_entry.id   AF-A0A7X1PFN2-F1
#
_cell.length_a   1.000
_cell.length_b   1.000
_cell.length_c   1.000
_cell.angle_alpha   90.00
_cell.angle_beta   90.00
_cell.angle_gamma   90.00
#
_symmetry.space_group_name_H-M   'P 1'
#
loop_
_entity.id
_entity.type
_entity.pdbx_description
1 polymer ?
#
loop_
_entity_poly.entity_id
_entity_poly.type
_entity_poly.pdbx_seq_one_letter_code
_entity_poly.pdbx_strand_id
1 'polypeptide(L)'
;MSIDARLNKLMPTLSAKERAILILESWKDDKPEDPSWRWSMPPGQASEFNRYIALMNGANLKIGTIYILLIEQFIDKLELRFAWYVALKLWEEQIDDIQRIVQVTSREPITESDYEAEVSKIREEWVPVTELAGFLAGQRTDWAETDWEAEDEFETRDVTDAAWDREVKVQERRLRTMVESREIRALGKGRSLKLQMSSFDDAFGRTTTAIPQDLLRYRIIPDRLANDVEEERHSQEAMLATLEWERIGIVGNPPGAVNVRQRLMDALRTSLSACFSDYWHQLRAVEIVVEEIAVEFDGVDPLRPAHRSMLDACHAKLLKSQEELQYLELEAIQSEPDDELIDTLRGLAQS
;
A
#
# COMPACT_ATOMS: atom_id res chain seq x y z
N MET A 1 41.51 59.28 -5.45
CA MET A 1 41.14 58.51 -6.65
C MET A 1 40.03 57.56 -6.21
N SER A 2 38.79 57.69 -6.74
CA SER A 2 37.65 56.86 -6.29
C SER A 2 37.93 55.37 -6.59
N ILE A 3 37.36 54.47 -5.78
CA ILE A 3 37.39 53.02 -6.02
C ILE A 3 36.85 52.71 -7.42
N ASP A 4 35.82 53.44 -7.86
CA ASP A 4 35.22 53.31 -9.20
C ASP A 4 36.20 53.59 -10.34
N ALA A 5 37.09 54.58 -10.15
CA ALA A 5 38.09 54.93 -11.16
C ALA A 5 39.18 53.85 -11.30
N ARG A 6 39.43 53.07 -10.24
CA ARG A 6 40.34 51.92 -10.27
C ARG A 6 39.66 50.71 -10.90
N LEU A 7 38.40 50.43 -10.55
CA LEU A 7 37.61 49.36 -11.16
C LEU A 7 37.48 49.57 -12.66
N ASN A 8 37.14 50.79 -13.12
CA ASN A 8 37.02 51.11 -14.54
C ASN A 8 38.30 50.85 -15.36
N LYS A 9 39.49 50.91 -14.74
CA LYS A 9 40.76 50.58 -15.42
C LYS A 9 40.99 49.08 -15.57
N LEU A 10 40.42 48.26 -14.69
CA LEU A 10 40.51 46.80 -14.74
C LEU A 10 39.46 46.20 -15.68
N MET A 11 38.37 46.92 -15.95
CA MET A 11 37.27 46.42 -16.78
C MET A 11 37.73 45.87 -18.14
N PRO A 12 38.59 46.55 -18.94
CA PRO A 12 39.05 45.98 -20.22
C PRO A 12 39.90 44.71 -20.09
N THR A 13 40.48 44.45 -18.91
CA THR A 13 41.34 43.28 -18.66
C THR A 13 40.56 42.02 -18.30
N LEU A 14 39.27 42.14 -17.98
CA LEU A 14 38.40 41.00 -17.72
C LEU A 14 38.22 40.16 -18.99
N SER A 15 38.30 38.85 -18.81
CA SER A 15 37.94 37.83 -19.79
C SER A 15 36.44 37.83 -20.09
N ALA A 16 36.04 37.18 -21.18
CA ALA A 16 34.64 36.98 -21.53
C ALA A 16 33.87 36.25 -20.41
N LYS A 17 34.51 35.23 -19.81
CA LYS A 17 33.95 34.42 -18.73
C LYS A 17 33.72 35.24 -17.47
N GLU A 18 34.73 35.98 -17.00
CA GLU A 18 34.60 36.83 -15.79
C GLU A 18 33.47 37.85 -15.94
N ARG A 19 33.32 38.46 -17.13
CA ARG A 19 32.19 39.37 -17.40
C ARG A 19 30.84 38.65 -17.32
N ALA A 20 30.73 37.46 -17.87
CA ALA A 20 29.50 36.69 -17.83
C ALA A 20 29.13 36.28 -16.39
N ILE A 21 30.11 35.93 -15.56
CA ILE A 21 29.91 35.68 -14.12
C ILE A 21 29.40 36.92 -13.41
N LEU A 22 30.00 38.11 -13.64
CA LEU A 22 29.52 39.36 -13.03
C LEU A 22 28.07 39.70 -13.41
N ILE A 23 27.69 39.40 -14.66
CA ILE A 23 26.30 39.55 -15.13
C ILE A 23 25.39 38.56 -14.41
N LEU A 24 25.79 37.29 -14.34
CA LEU A 24 25.04 36.25 -13.63
C LEU A 24 24.83 36.61 -12.16
N GLU A 25 25.86 37.07 -11.46
CA GLU A 25 25.78 37.52 -10.06
C GLU A 25 24.81 38.70 -9.90
N SER A 26 24.92 39.71 -10.78
CA SER A 26 24.00 40.85 -10.75
C SER A 26 22.56 40.42 -11.00
N TRP A 27 22.38 39.45 -11.89
CA TRP A 27 21.07 38.90 -12.21
C TRP A 27 20.47 38.08 -11.06
N LYS A 28 21.29 37.31 -10.34
CA LYS A 28 20.90 36.60 -9.12
C LYS A 28 20.49 37.57 -8.01
N ASP A 29 21.14 38.72 -7.94
CA ASP A 29 20.88 39.80 -6.97
C ASP A 29 19.71 40.72 -7.37
N ASP A 30 19.03 40.46 -8.48
CA ASP A 30 18.00 41.34 -9.07
C ASP A 30 18.49 42.78 -9.30
N LYS A 31 19.77 42.93 -9.62
CA LYS A 31 20.42 44.19 -9.96
C LYS A 31 20.49 44.37 -11.48
N PRO A 32 20.34 45.60 -11.99
CA PRO A 32 20.57 45.87 -13.40
C PRO A 32 22.02 45.56 -13.78
N GLU A 33 22.21 44.97 -14.97
CA GLU A 33 23.53 44.78 -15.56
C GLU A 33 24.27 46.12 -15.68
N ASP A 34 25.55 46.18 -15.30
CA ASP A 34 26.40 47.34 -15.58
C ASP A 34 26.76 47.37 -17.08
N PRO A 35 26.28 48.37 -17.86
CA PRO A 35 26.55 48.44 -19.30
C PRO A 35 28.03 48.51 -19.65
N SER A 36 28.87 48.96 -18.71
CA SER A 36 30.30 49.07 -18.92
C SER A 36 31.00 47.71 -19.08
N TRP A 37 30.41 46.61 -18.59
CA TRP A 37 30.91 45.25 -18.87
C TRP A 37 30.89 44.92 -20.36
N ARG A 38 29.86 45.37 -21.10
CA ARG A 38 29.79 45.16 -22.55
C ARG A 38 30.59 46.21 -23.31
N TRP A 39 30.53 47.48 -22.90
CA TRP A 39 31.17 48.57 -23.64
C TRP A 39 32.70 48.54 -23.57
N SER A 40 33.27 48.02 -22.48
CA SER A 40 34.73 47.90 -22.32
C SER A 40 35.32 46.61 -22.90
N MET A 41 34.48 45.74 -23.47
CA MET A 41 34.89 44.42 -23.95
C MET A 41 35.74 44.53 -25.24
N PRO A 42 36.92 43.91 -25.30
CA PRO A 42 37.70 43.80 -26.53
C PRO A 42 36.92 43.07 -27.63
N PRO A 43 36.98 43.50 -28.91
CA PRO A 43 36.22 42.87 -29.99
C PRO A 43 36.44 41.36 -30.15
N GLY A 44 37.65 40.87 -29.84
CA GLY A 44 38.00 39.45 -29.92
C GLY A 44 37.29 38.55 -28.91
N GLN A 45 36.76 39.11 -27.80
CA GLN A 45 36.04 38.36 -26.77
C GLN A 45 34.54 38.22 -27.05
N ALA A 46 33.99 38.98 -28.01
CA ALA A 46 32.54 39.09 -28.19
C ALA A 46 31.86 37.74 -28.49
N SER A 47 32.48 36.89 -29.30
CA SER A 47 31.93 35.56 -29.65
C SER A 47 31.84 34.65 -28.42
N GLU A 48 32.92 34.56 -27.65
CA GLU A 48 33.00 33.75 -26.44
C GLU A 48 32.04 34.27 -25.35
N PHE A 49 31.98 35.59 -25.17
CA PHE A 49 31.03 36.22 -24.24
C PHE A 49 29.58 35.90 -24.62
N ASN A 50 29.22 36.02 -25.91
CA ASN A 50 27.88 35.69 -26.39
C ASN A 50 27.53 34.21 -26.16
N ARG A 51 28.51 33.29 -26.27
CA ARG A 51 28.32 31.88 -25.91
C ARG A 51 27.93 31.72 -24.44
N TYR A 52 28.62 32.40 -23.52
CA TYR A 52 28.28 32.35 -22.09
C TYR A 52 26.90 32.94 -21.80
N ILE A 53 26.55 34.07 -22.43
CA ILE A 53 25.21 34.65 -22.29
C ILE A 53 24.13 33.70 -22.82
N ALA A 54 24.39 33.01 -23.94
CA ALA A 54 23.49 32.00 -24.48
C ALA A 54 23.28 30.84 -23.49
N LEU A 55 24.35 30.29 -22.91
CA LEU A 55 24.26 29.23 -21.88
C LEU A 55 23.48 29.68 -20.64
N MET A 56 23.75 30.88 -20.15
CA MET A 56 23.04 31.46 -19.00
C MET A 56 21.54 31.62 -19.29
N ASN A 57 21.19 32.06 -20.50
CA ASN A 57 19.80 32.18 -20.96
C ASN A 57 19.16 30.81 -21.13
N GLY A 58 19.86 29.83 -21.69
CA GLY A 58 19.38 28.44 -21.81
C GLY A 58 19.08 27.83 -20.44
N ALA A 59 20.02 27.94 -19.50
CA ALA A 59 19.86 27.46 -18.13
C ALA A 59 18.63 28.07 -17.43
N ASN A 60 18.37 29.37 -17.60
CA ASN A 60 17.30 30.03 -16.86
C ASN A 60 15.96 30.08 -17.58
N LEU A 61 15.93 30.36 -18.88
CA LEU A 61 14.69 30.52 -19.64
C LEU A 61 14.14 29.19 -20.16
N LYS A 62 15.02 28.23 -20.49
CA LYS A 62 14.61 26.92 -21.02
C LYS A 62 14.55 25.90 -19.90
N ILE A 63 15.68 25.63 -19.26
CA ILE A 63 15.74 24.62 -18.19
C ILE A 63 14.96 25.11 -16.96
N GLY A 64 15.33 26.26 -16.39
CA GLY A 64 14.72 26.80 -15.17
C GLY A 64 13.22 27.03 -15.29
N THR A 65 12.79 27.86 -16.25
CA THR A 65 11.39 28.28 -16.34
C THR A 65 10.46 27.22 -16.94
N ILE A 66 10.90 26.46 -17.95
CA ILE A 66 10.02 25.50 -18.63
C ILE A 66 10.14 24.12 -17.98
N TYR A 67 11.37 23.60 -17.88
CA TYR A 67 11.57 22.19 -17.53
C TYR A 67 11.45 21.94 -16.03
N ILE A 68 12.09 22.73 -15.17
CA ILE A 68 11.99 22.54 -13.70
C ILE A 68 10.56 22.77 -13.22
N LEU A 69 9.87 23.80 -13.75
CA LEU A 69 8.46 24.04 -13.45
C LEU A 69 7.56 22.88 -13.89
N LEU A 70 7.85 22.28 -15.04
CA LEU A 70 7.09 21.12 -15.53
C LEU A 70 7.31 19.89 -14.63
N ILE A 71 8.56 19.63 -14.20
CA ILE A 71 8.89 18.56 -13.25
C ILE A 71 8.13 18.78 -11.94
N GLU A 72 8.10 20.00 -11.41
CA GLU A 72 7.34 20.32 -10.19
C GLU A 72 5.86 19.92 -10.33
N GLN A 73 5.22 20.29 -11.45
CA GLN A 73 3.83 19.93 -11.73
C GLN A 73 3.61 18.42 -11.88
N PHE A 74 4.61 17.68 -12.35
CA PHE A 74 4.56 16.22 -12.43
C PHE A 74 4.70 15.56 -11.06
N ILE A 75 5.58 16.09 -10.20
CA ILE A 75 5.74 15.64 -8.82
C ILE A 75 4.44 15.87 -8.03
N ASP A 76 3.81 17.04 -8.15
CA ASP A 76 2.52 17.30 -7.48
C ASP A 76 1.42 16.31 -7.93
N LYS A 77 1.43 15.89 -9.20
CA LYS A 77 0.54 14.83 -9.69
C LYS A 77 0.88 13.45 -9.13
N LEU A 78 2.16 13.17 -8.89
CA LEU A 78 2.60 11.94 -8.23
C LEU A 78 2.04 11.88 -6.81
N GLU A 79 2.16 12.96 -6.04
CA GLU A 79 1.59 13.07 -4.69
C GLU A 79 0.06 12.86 -4.69
N LEU A 80 -0.66 13.44 -5.65
CA LEU A 80 -2.10 13.21 -5.78
C LEU A 80 -2.43 11.75 -6.08
N ARG A 81 -1.68 11.08 -6.96
CA ARG A 81 -1.87 9.65 -7.25
C ARG A 81 -1.57 8.79 -6.02
N PHE A 82 -0.55 9.16 -5.25
CA PHE A 82 -0.20 8.48 -4.02
C PHE A 82 -1.34 8.60 -3.00
N ALA A 83 -1.90 9.81 -2.83
CA ALA A 83 -3.08 10.03 -1.97
C ALA A 83 -4.28 9.19 -2.39
N TRP A 84 -4.55 9.05 -3.70
CA TRP A 84 -5.59 8.16 -4.21
C TRP A 84 -5.33 6.69 -3.88
N TYR A 85 -4.08 6.23 -4.03
CA TYR A 85 -3.71 4.85 -3.70
C TYR A 85 -3.91 4.56 -2.20
N VAL A 86 -3.44 5.45 -1.33
CA VAL A 86 -3.63 5.32 0.13
C VAL A 86 -5.10 5.35 0.50
N ALA A 87 -5.89 6.26 -0.08
CA ALA A 87 -7.33 6.32 0.18
C ALA A 87 -8.04 5.01 -0.19
N LEU A 88 -7.68 4.42 -1.33
CA LEU A 88 -8.25 3.14 -1.76
C LEU A 88 -7.81 1.98 -0.85
N LYS A 89 -6.56 1.98 -0.34
CA LYS A 89 -6.11 1.01 0.66
C LYS A 89 -6.90 1.11 1.96
N LEU A 90 -7.08 2.33 2.47
CA LEU A 90 -7.86 2.54 3.68
C LEU A 90 -9.33 2.13 3.50
N TRP A 91 -9.91 2.39 2.33
CA TRP A 91 -11.26 1.93 2.02
C TRP A 91 -11.36 0.41 1.91
N GLU A 92 -10.35 -0.27 1.37
CA GLU A 92 -10.27 -1.73 1.35
C GLU A 92 -10.33 -2.30 2.78
N GLU A 93 -9.47 -1.81 3.67
CA GLU A 93 -9.46 -2.24 5.08
C GLU A 93 -10.78 -1.94 5.80
N GLN A 94 -11.35 -0.75 5.60
CA GLN A 94 -12.62 -0.37 6.22
C GLN A 94 -13.79 -1.21 5.74
N ILE A 95 -13.83 -1.57 4.45
CA ILE A 95 -14.88 -2.44 3.92
C ILE A 95 -14.77 -3.83 4.54
N ASP A 96 -13.56 -4.37 4.67
CA ASP A 96 -13.33 -5.68 5.31
C ASP A 96 -13.74 -5.67 6.78
N ASP A 97 -13.47 -4.58 7.51
CA ASP A 97 -13.91 -4.42 8.90
C ASP A 97 -15.43 -4.27 9.01
N ILE A 98 -16.07 -3.50 8.12
CA ILE A 98 -17.53 -3.40 8.06
C ILE A 98 -18.15 -4.76 7.76
N GLN A 99 -17.61 -5.51 6.79
CA GLN A 99 -18.06 -6.87 6.48
C GLN A 99 -17.95 -7.78 7.71
N ARG A 100 -16.81 -7.77 8.41
CA ARG A 100 -16.61 -8.57 9.62
C ARG A 100 -17.60 -8.19 10.72
N ILE A 101 -17.78 -6.90 10.98
CA ILE A 101 -18.74 -6.42 11.98
C ILE A 101 -20.15 -6.82 11.60
N VAL A 102 -20.54 -6.65 10.33
CA VAL A 102 -21.86 -7.07 9.84
C VAL A 102 -22.01 -8.57 10.03
N GLN A 103 -21.08 -9.42 9.58
CA GLN A 103 -21.17 -10.88 9.76
C GLN A 103 -21.27 -11.31 11.22
N VAL A 104 -20.54 -10.65 12.13
CA VAL A 104 -20.55 -10.98 13.56
C VAL A 104 -21.82 -10.48 14.26
N THR A 105 -22.34 -9.32 13.86
CA THR A 105 -23.48 -8.67 14.54
C THR A 105 -24.83 -8.98 13.90
N SER A 106 -24.87 -9.23 12.59
CA SER A 106 -26.06 -9.62 11.85
C SER A 106 -26.31 -11.11 12.09
N ARG A 107 -27.22 -11.39 13.03
CA ARG A 107 -27.73 -12.74 13.18
C ARG A 107 -28.74 -13.04 12.07
N GLU A 108 -28.53 -14.12 11.36
CA GLU A 108 -29.44 -14.60 10.31
C GLU A 108 -30.81 -14.89 10.92
N PRO A 109 -31.89 -14.24 10.46
CA PRO A 109 -33.22 -14.53 10.96
C PRO A 109 -33.64 -15.94 10.52
N ILE A 110 -34.25 -16.69 11.44
CA ILE A 110 -34.76 -18.04 11.19
C ILE A 110 -36.08 -18.22 11.93
N THR A 111 -37.02 -18.96 11.35
CA THR A 111 -38.26 -19.31 12.05
C THR A 111 -37.99 -20.31 13.19
N GLU A 112 -38.88 -20.41 14.17
CA GLU A 112 -38.75 -21.40 15.27
C GLU A 112 -38.71 -22.83 14.71
N SER A 113 -39.62 -23.15 13.78
CA SER A 113 -39.70 -24.46 13.13
C SER A 113 -38.46 -24.79 12.29
N ASP A 114 -37.93 -23.84 11.51
CA ASP A 114 -36.69 -24.06 10.75
C ASP A 114 -35.49 -24.23 11.68
N TYR A 115 -35.43 -23.47 12.78
CA TYR A 115 -34.38 -23.60 13.78
C TYR A 115 -34.42 -24.97 14.45
N GLU A 116 -35.60 -25.45 14.86
CA GLU A 116 -35.78 -26.79 15.41
C GLU A 116 -35.41 -27.88 14.39
N ALA A 117 -35.70 -27.68 13.11
CA ALA A 117 -35.30 -28.58 12.03
C ALA A 117 -33.77 -28.62 11.87
N GLU A 118 -33.09 -27.48 11.91
CA GLU A 118 -31.63 -27.42 11.80
C GLU A 118 -30.93 -28.01 13.04
N VAL A 119 -31.45 -27.74 14.25
CA VAL A 119 -31.02 -28.42 15.48
C VAL A 119 -31.18 -29.93 15.35
N SER A 120 -32.32 -30.40 14.84
CA SER A 120 -32.59 -31.83 14.66
C SER A 120 -31.63 -32.46 13.65
N LYS A 121 -31.36 -31.77 12.54
CA LYS A 121 -30.40 -32.19 11.52
C LYS A 121 -28.99 -32.31 12.07
N ILE A 122 -28.50 -31.32 12.84
CA ILE A 122 -27.18 -31.38 13.49
C ILE A 122 -27.14 -32.53 14.50
N ARG A 123 -28.22 -32.74 15.26
CA ARG A 123 -28.32 -33.86 16.22
C ARG A 123 -28.25 -35.24 15.55
N GLU A 124 -28.68 -35.34 14.30
CA GLU A 124 -28.62 -36.56 13.50
C GLU A 124 -27.30 -36.71 12.74
N GLU A 125 -26.44 -35.69 12.74
CA GLU A 125 -25.16 -35.71 12.04
C GLU A 125 -24.20 -36.76 12.61
N TRP A 126 -23.46 -37.39 11.70
CA TRP A 126 -22.45 -38.40 12.00
C TRP A 126 -21.07 -37.78 11.88
N VAL A 127 -20.49 -37.41 13.03
CA VAL A 127 -19.20 -36.73 13.11
C VAL A 127 -18.07 -37.74 13.34
N PRO A 128 -16.92 -37.62 12.65
CA PRO A 128 -15.77 -38.48 12.90
C PRO A 128 -15.35 -38.50 14.37
N VAL A 129 -15.06 -39.68 14.91
CA VAL A 129 -14.62 -39.83 16.31
C VAL A 129 -13.38 -38.99 16.65
N THR A 130 -12.50 -38.78 15.68
CA THR A 130 -11.28 -37.98 15.82
C THR A 130 -11.58 -36.49 16.03
N GLU A 131 -12.63 -35.99 15.39
CA GLU A 131 -13.04 -34.59 15.51
C GLU A 131 -13.67 -34.31 16.89
N LEU A 132 -14.57 -35.19 17.33
CA LEU A 132 -15.17 -35.11 18.68
C LEU A 132 -14.12 -35.33 19.79
N ALA A 133 -13.11 -36.15 19.54
CA ALA A 133 -11.97 -36.31 20.45
C ALA A 133 -11.14 -35.02 20.54
N GLY A 134 -10.90 -34.36 19.39
CA GLY A 134 -10.29 -33.02 19.33
C GLY A 134 -11.09 -31.98 20.13
N PHE A 135 -12.40 -31.97 19.94
CA PHE A 135 -13.29 -31.09 20.69
C PHE A 135 -13.20 -31.33 22.21
N LEU A 136 -13.23 -32.59 22.67
CA LEU A 136 -13.08 -32.92 24.08
C LEU A 136 -11.71 -32.54 24.64
N ALA A 137 -10.64 -32.72 23.87
CA ALA A 137 -9.30 -32.29 24.24
C ALA A 137 -9.25 -30.77 24.44
N GLY A 138 -9.89 -30.00 23.56
CA GLY A 138 -9.98 -28.53 23.66
C GLY A 138 -10.74 -28.01 24.88
N GLN A 139 -11.60 -28.82 25.49
CA GLN A 139 -12.29 -28.44 26.74
C GLN A 139 -11.47 -28.71 28.00
N ARG A 140 -10.30 -29.35 27.86
CA ARG A 140 -9.42 -29.63 28.99
C ARG A 140 -8.82 -28.32 29.50
N THR A 141 -8.96 -28.06 30.80
CA THR A 141 -8.46 -26.85 31.46
C THR A 141 -7.26 -27.12 32.39
N ASP A 142 -6.98 -28.39 32.66
CA ASP A 142 -5.96 -28.87 33.60
C ASP A 142 -4.74 -29.45 32.88
N TRP A 143 -4.18 -28.67 31.94
CA TRP A 143 -2.92 -29.00 31.27
C TRP A 143 -1.74 -28.89 32.23
N ALA A 144 -0.76 -29.79 32.11
CA ALA A 144 0.44 -29.71 32.94
C ALA A 144 1.33 -28.55 32.50
N GLU A 145 2.18 -28.04 33.39
CA GLU A 145 3.11 -26.95 33.05
C GLU A 145 4.04 -27.32 31.88
N THR A 146 4.39 -28.60 31.75
CA THR A 146 5.20 -29.14 30.65
C THR A 146 4.45 -29.29 29.32
N ASP A 147 3.12 -29.15 29.33
CA ASP A 147 2.29 -29.27 28.14
C ASP A 147 2.14 -27.92 27.42
N TRP A 148 2.53 -26.81 28.05
CA TRP A 148 2.50 -25.48 27.46
C TRP A 148 3.79 -25.18 26.68
N GLU A 149 3.65 -24.46 25.57
CA GLU A 149 4.77 -23.84 24.89
C GLU A 149 5.33 -22.69 25.73
N ALA A 150 6.59 -22.32 25.48
CA ALA A 150 7.15 -21.12 26.10
C ALA A 150 6.33 -19.91 25.66
N GLU A 151 6.02 -19.01 26.59
CA GLU A 151 5.27 -17.78 26.28
C GLU A 151 5.89 -17.07 25.09
N ASP A 152 5.03 -16.75 24.11
CA ASP A 152 5.41 -15.92 22.99
C ASP A 152 5.46 -14.44 23.41
N GLU A 153 5.80 -13.58 22.45
CA GLU A 153 5.89 -12.13 22.66
C GLU A 153 4.54 -11.48 23.05
N PHE A 154 3.43 -12.23 22.96
CA PHE A 154 2.07 -11.79 23.25
C PHE A 154 1.50 -12.34 24.56
N GLU A 155 2.33 -12.98 25.39
CA GLU A 155 1.93 -13.59 26.68
C GLU A 155 0.81 -14.64 26.52
N THR A 156 0.65 -15.21 25.33
CA THR A 156 -0.29 -16.31 25.10
C THR A 156 0.41 -17.65 25.35
N ARG A 157 -0.19 -18.48 26.20
CA ARG A 157 0.27 -19.85 26.45
C ARG A 157 -0.52 -20.78 25.55
N ASP A 158 0.14 -21.41 24.59
CA ASP A 158 -0.45 -22.43 23.74
C ASP A 158 -0.08 -23.83 24.21
N VAL A 159 -0.97 -24.79 24.01
CA VAL A 159 -0.71 -26.20 24.33
C VAL A 159 0.16 -26.79 23.23
N THR A 160 1.28 -27.41 23.60
CA THR A 160 2.17 -28.10 22.68
C THR A 160 1.42 -29.11 21.82
N ASP A 161 1.74 -29.20 20.53
CA ASP A 161 1.16 -30.19 19.60
C ASP A 161 1.24 -31.62 20.15
N ALA A 162 2.36 -31.95 20.79
CA ALA A 162 2.57 -33.26 21.39
C ALA A 162 1.65 -33.54 22.59
N ALA A 163 1.30 -32.53 23.39
CA ALA A 163 0.33 -32.68 24.47
C ALA A 163 -1.09 -32.77 23.94
N TRP A 164 -1.43 -31.93 22.96
CA TRP A 164 -2.70 -31.96 22.26
C TRP A 164 -2.98 -33.34 21.66
N ASP A 165 -2.07 -33.85 20.83
CA ASP A 165 -2.18 -35.16 20.17
C ASP A 165 -2.33 -36.32 21.17
N ARG A 166 -1.64 -36.24 22.32
CA ARG A 166 -1.78 -37.23 23.39
C ARG A 166 -3.19 -37.23 23.94
N GLU A 167 -3.72 -36.05 24.25
CA GLU A 167 -5.07 -35.90 24.80
C GLU A 167 -6.14 -36.33 23.80
N VAL A 168 -6.01 -35.95 22.53
CA VAL A 168 -6.90 -36.43 21.45
C VAL A 168 -6.92 -37.94 21.39
N LYS A 169 -5.77 -38.62 21.47
CA LYS A 169 -5.71 -40.11 21.50
C LYS A 169 -6.31 -40.72 22.77
N VAL A 170 -6.29 -40.02 23.90
CA VAL A 170 -6.95 -40.46 25.13
C VAL A 170 -8.47 -40.36 24.97
N GLN A 171 -8.97 -39.21 24.51
CA GLN A 171 -10.40 -38.99 24.30
C GLN A 171 -10.96 -39.88 23.17
N GLU A 172 -10.21 -40.12 22.10
CA GLU A 172 -10.61 -41.03 21.04
C GLU A 172 -10.78 -42.47 21.55
N ARG A 173 -9.83 -42.95 22.38
CA ARG A 173 -9.94 -44.28 23.02
C ARG A 173 -11.15 -44.35 23.94
N ARG A 174 -11.38 -43.32 24.76
CA ARG A 174 -12.55 -43.23 25.63
C ARG A 174 -13.86 -43.32 24.84
N LEU A 175 -13.98 -42.53 23.76
CA LEU A 175 -15.16 -42.56 22.89
C LEU A 175 -15.37 -43.94 22.25
N ARG A 176 -14.30 -44.60 21.80
CA ARG A 176 -14.39 -45.97 21.27
C ARG A 176 -14.88 -46.96 22.32
N THR A 177 -14.43 -46.85 23.57
CA THR A 177 -14.94 -47.68 24.68
C THR A 177 -16.42 -47.43 24.94
N MET A 178 -16.89 -46.17 24.89
CA MET A 178 -18.31 -45.84 25.05
C MET A 178 -19.17 -46.39 23.90
N VAL A 179 -18.62 -46.46 22.68
CA VAL A 179 -19.28 -47.14 21.56
C VAL A 179 -19.36 -48.65 21.79
N GLU A 180 -18.32 -49.27 22.32
CA GLU A 180 -18.30 -50.70 22.66
C GLU A 180 -19.30 -51.04 23.77
N SER A 181 -19.46 -50.17 24.78
CA SER A 181 -20.48 -50.31 25.83
C SER A 181 -21.90 -49.94 25.38
N ARG A 182 -22.06 -49.45 24.15
CA ARG A 182 -23.32 -48.98 23.54
C ARG A 182 -23.93 -47.76 24.25
N GLU A 183 -23.11 -46.95 24.92
CA GLU A 183 -23.53 -45.65 25.47
C GLU A 183 -23.76 -44.62 24.35
N ILE A 184 -22.96 -44.69 23.28
CA ILE A 184 -23.01 -43.77 22.13
C ILE A 184 -23.34 -44.54 20.85
N ARG A 185 -24.22 -43.99 20.02
CA ARG A 185 -24.55 -44.56 18.71
C ARG A 185 -23.43 -44.28 17.72
N ALA A 186 -23.03 -45.31 16.98
CA ALA A 186 -21.92 -45.22 16.04
C ALA A 186 -22.25 -45.82 14.66
N LEU A 187 -21.62 -45.28 13.63
CA LEU A 187 -21.66 -45.75 12.25
C LEU A 187 -20.22 -46.00 11.76
N GLY A 188 -19.97 -47.14 11.13
CA GLY A 188 -18.65 -47.53 10.66
C GLY A 188 -17.77 -48.19 11.72
N LYS A 189 -16.49 -48.41 11.41
CA LYS A 189 -15.49 -49.06 12.28
C LYS A 189 -14.09 -48.51 11.99
N GLY A 190 -13.16 -48.73 12.92
CA GLY A 190 -11.76 -48.33 12.74
C GLY A 190 -11.62 -46.83 12.51
N ARG A 191 -10.92 -46.43 11.43
CA ARG A 191 -10.68 -45.01 11.07
C ARG A 191 -11.92 -44.29 10.51
N SER A 192 -12.93 -45.02 10.02
CA SER A 192 -14.18 -44.43 9.51
C SER A 192 -15.30 -44.42 10.56
N LEU A 193 -14.96 -44.62 11.84
CA LEU A 193 -15.93 -44.57 12.93
C LEU A 193 -16.44 -43.13 13.08
N LYS A 194 -17.76 -42.98 12.94
CA LYS A 194 -18.49 -41.74 13.18
C LYS A 194 -19.47 -41.94 14.32
N LEU A 195 -19.69 -40.90 15.11
CA LEU A 195 -20.63 -40.90 16.24
C LEU A 195 -21.82 -40.01 15.91
N GLN A 196 -23.02 -40.43 16.32
CA GLN A 196 -24.20 -39.59 16.18
C GLN A 196 -24.14 -38.48 17.24
N MET A 197 -24.20 -37.21 16.82
CA MET A 197 -24.00 -36.06 17.71
C MET A 197 -24.94 -36.08 18.93
N SER A 198 -26.24 -36.35 18.71
CA SER A 198 -27.22 -36.44 19.81
C SER A 198 -26.82 -37.45 20.90
N SER A 199 -26.40 -38.65 20.52
CA SER A 199 -25.99 -39.67 21.50
C SER A 199 -24.68 -39.32 22.21
N PHE A 200 -23.81 -38.56 21.55
CA PHE A 200 -22.60 -38.04 22.15
C PHE A 200 -22.95 -36.97 23.20
N ASP A 201 -23.79 -35.98 22.87
CA ASP A 201 -24.20 -34.94 23.84
C ASP A 201 -24.90 -35.53 25.06
N ASP A 202 -25.82 -36.47 24.84
CA ASP A 202 -26.54 -37.18 25.91
C ASP A 202 -25.56 -37.90 26.87
N ALA A 203 -24.53 -38.57 26.32
CA ALA A 203 -23.57 -39.33 27.11
C ALA A 203 -22.63 -38.45 27.94
N PHE A 204 -22.38 -37.21 27.52
CA PHE A 204 -21.56 -36.25 28.25
C PHE A 204 -22.40 -35.27 29.10
N GLY A 205 -23.71 -35.53 29.23
CA GLY A 205 -24.61 -34.69 30.03
C GLY A 205 -24.69 -33.25 29.52
N ARG A 206 -24.38 -33.04 28.24
CA ARG A 206 -24.55 -31.73 27.60
C ARG A 206 -26.02 -31.60 27.31
N THR A 207 -26.71 -30.78 28.10
CA THR A 207 -28.03 -30.30 27.69
C THR A 207 -27.86 -29.71 26.30
N THR A 208 -28.69 -30.16 25.35
CA THR A 208 -28.80 -29.67 23.97
C THR A 208 -28.96 -28.14 23.83
N THR A 209 -28.99 -27.42 24.95
CA THR A 209 -28.85 -25.97 25.06
C THR A 209 -27.43 -25.46 24.80
N ALA A 210 -26.41 -26.32 24.69
CA ALA A 210 -25.15 -25.93 24.09
C ALA A 210 -25.38 -25.75 22.58
N ILE A 211 -26.05 -24.65 22.23
CA ILE A 211 -26.25 -24.17 20.87
C ILE A 211 -24.87 -24.24 20.21
N PRO A 212 -24.66 -25.11 19.19
CA PRO A 212 -23.42 -25.11 18.41
C PRO A 212 -23.06 -23.67 18.09
N GLN A 213 -21.77 -23.31 18.06
CA GLN A 213 -21.38 -21.93 17.74
C GLN A 213 -22.03 -21.46 16.42
N ASP A 214 -22.21 -22.39 15.48
CA ASP A 214 -22.93 -22.18 14.23
C ASP A 214 -24.40 -21.80 14.40
N LEU A 215 -25.06 -22.19 15.47
CA LEU A 215 -26.46 -21.82 15.75
C LEU A 215 -26.58 -20.48 16.51
N LEU A 216 -25.51 -19.97 17.12
CA LEU A 216 -25.49 -18.62 17.71
C LEU A 216 -25.58 -17.52 16.65
N ARG A 217 -25.34 -17.87 15.38
CA ARG A 217 -25.53 -16.97 14.23
C ARG A 217 -27.00 -16.69 13.96
N TYR A 218 -27.93 -17.46 14.51
CA TYR A 218 -29.35 -17.30 14.22
C TYR A 218 -30.06 -16.37 15.20
N ARG A 219 -30.98 -15.56 14.69
CA ARG A 219 -32.00 -14.86 15.46
C ARG A 219 -33.32 -15.60 15.27
N ILE A 220 -33.75 -16.31 16.30
CA ILE A 220 -35.00 -17.08 16.26
C ILE A 220 -36.20 -16.12 16.29
N ILE A 221 -37.08 -16.24 15.32
CA ILE A 221 -38.29 -15.44 15.15
C ILE A 221 -39.50 -16.38 15.16
N PRO A 222 -40.61 -16.04 15.85
CA PRO A 222 -41.80 -16.89 15.88
C PRO A 222 -42.34 -17.20 14.48
N ASP A 223 -42.79 -18.44 14.25
CA ASP A 223 -43.30 -18.91 12.95
C ASP A 223 -44.41 -18.02 12.35
N ARG A 224 -45.20 -17.36 13.20
CA ARG A 224 -46.26 -16.42 12.77
C ARG A 224 -45.73 -15.19 12.01
N LEU A 225 -44.42 -14.95 12.02
CA LEU A 225 -43.73 -13.86 11.31
C LEU A 225 -42.82 -14.41 10.19
N ALA A 226 -43.07 -15.61 9.67
CA ALA A 226 -42.22 -16.22 8.64
C ALA A 226 -42.04 -15.36 7.38
N ASN A 227 -43.04 -14.59 6.97
CA ASN A 227 -42.89 -13.66 5.84
C ASN A 227 -41.86 -12.56 6.12
N ASP A 228 -41.83 -12.04 7.36
CA ASP A 228 -40.88 -11.00 7.77
C ASP A 228 -39.44 -11.58 7.81
N VAL A 229 -39.29 -12.86 8.19
CA VAL A 229 -38.01 -13.57 8.16
C VAL A 229 -37.45 -13.62 6.74
N GLU A 230 -38.26 -14.00 5.75
CA GLU A 230 -37.81 -14.09 4.35
C GLU A 230 -37.45 -12.72 3.76
N GLU A 231 -38.22 -11.67 4.06
CA GLU A 231 -37.90 -10.30 3.65
C GLU A 231 -36.59 -9.81 4.27
N GLU A 232 -36.35 -10.12 5.54
CA GLU A 232 -35.12 -9.76 6.24
C GLU A 232 -33.92 -10.57 5.73
N ARG A 233 -34.08 -11.87 5.43
CA ARG A 233 -33.05 -12.69 4.78
C ARG A 233 -32.63 -12.09 3.45
N HIS A 234 -33.60 -11.76 2.59
CA HIS A 234 -33.30 -11.11 1.31
C HIS A 234 -32.64 -9.75 1.48
N SER A 235 -33.03 -8.97 2.49
CA SER A 235 -32.39 -7.69 2.79
C SER A 235 -30.94 -7.87 3.28
N GLN A 236 -30.69 -8.87 4.12
CA GLN A 236 -29.36 -9.22 4.61
C GLN A 236 -28.48 -9.77 3.49
N GLU A 237 -29.01 -10.64 2.63
CA GLU A 237 -28.33 -11.13 1.42
C GLU A 237 -27.98 -9.99 0.47
N ALA A 238 -28.90 -9.04 0.23
CA ALA A 238 -28.63 -7.88 -0.62
C ALA A 238 -27.57 -6.95 -0.01
N MET A 239 -27.60 -6.75 1.32
CA MET A 239 -26.59 -5.98 2.05
C MET A 239 -25.22 -6.66 1.96
N LEU A 240 -25.14 -7.97 2.25
CA LEU A 240 -23.91 -8.75 2.15
C LEU A 240 -23.39 -8.77 0.72
N ALA A 241 -24.25 -8.94 -0.28
CA ALA A 241 -23.87 -8.88 -1.70
C ALA A 241 -23.35 -7.48 -2.11
N THR A 242 -23.85 -6.41 -1.49
CA THR A 242 -23.35 -5.04 -1.72
C THR A 242 -21.98 -4.84 -1.09
N LEU A 243 -21.77 -5.39 0.12
CA LEU A 243 -20.48 -5.33 0.82
C LEU A 243 -19.46 -6.25 0.16
N GLU A 244 -19.87 -7.42 -0.31
CA GLU A 244 -19.13 -8.32 -1.20
C GLU A 244 -19.05 -7.73 -2.62
N TRP A 245 -18.66 -6.45 -2.76
CA TRP A 245 -18.43 -5.77 -4.04
C TRP A 245 -17.64 -6.64 -5.04
N GLU A 246 -16.79 -7.54 -4.53
CA GLU A 246 -16.04 -8.54 -5.30
C GLU A 246 -16.91 -9.53 -6.10
N ARG A 247 -18.15 -9.81 -5.67
CA ARG A 247 -19.12 -10.71 -6.32
C ARG A 247 -20.03 -10.03 -7.35
N ILE A 248 -19.98 -8.71 -7.52
CA ILE A 248 -20.69 -8.02 -8.61
C ILE A 248 -19.91 -8.20 -9.93
N GLY A 249 -19.57 -9.44 -10.22
CA GLY A 249 -19.25 -9.96 -11.53
C GLY A 249 -20.32 -10.98 -11.85
N ILE A 250 -21.41 -10.51 -12.47
CA ILE A 250 -22.40 -11.23 -13.28
C ILE A 250 -22.31 -12.76 -13.14
N VAL A 251 -23.33 -13.39 -12.55
CA VAL A 251 -23.56 -14.84 -12.56
C VAL A 251 -23.16 -15.41 -13.94
N GLY A 252 -22.02 -16.12 -14.00
CA GLY A 252 -21.40 -16.57 -15.25
C GLY A 252 -19.95 -16.10 -15.48
N ASN A 253 -19.34 -15.35 -14.57
CA ASN A 253 -17.94 -14.97 -14.74
C ASN A 253 -17.02 -16.20 -14.70
N PRO A 254 -16.23 -16.45 -15.77
CA PRO A 254 -15.35 -17.61 -15.83
C PRO A 254 -14.28 -17.54 -14.73
N PRO A 255 -13.71 -18.69 -14.31
CA PRO A 255 -12.53 -18.70 -13.46
C PRO A 255 -11.44 -17.81 -14.10
N GLY A 256 -11.14 -16.67 -13.46
CA GLY A 256 -10.27 -15.63 -14.00
C GLY A 256 -10.90 -14.23 -14.15
N ALA A 257 -12.15 -14.01 -13.73
CA ALA A 257 -12.69 -12.66 -13.64
C ALA A 257 -11.93 -11.83 -12.60
N VAL A 258 -10.97 -11.04 -13.09
CA VAL A 258 -10.06 -10.26 -12.26
C VAL A 258 -10.83 -9.18 -11.50
N ASN A 259 -10.72 -9.18 -10.17
CA ASN A 259 -11.32 -8.22 -9.25
C ASN A 259 -11.00 -6.78 -9.70
N VAL A 260 -12.03 -5.99 -10.02
CA VAL A 260 -11.88 -4.59 -10.49
C VAL A 260 -11.09 -3.75 -9.48
N ARG A 261 -11.29 -3.99 -8.18
CA ARG A 261 -10.53 -3.34 -7.09
C ARG A 261 -9.05 -3.68 -7.22
N GLN A 262 -8.72 -4.97 -7.28
CA GLN A 262 -7.33 -5.42 -7.42
C GLN A 262 -6.69 -4.84 -8.68
N ARG A 263 -7.39 -4.82 -9.82
CA ARG A 263 -6.89 -4.21 -11.06
C ARG A 263 -6.60 -2.73 -10.91
N LEU A 264 -7.49 -1.99 -10.24
CA LEU A 264 -7.30 -0.55 -10.00
C LEU A 264 -6.08 -0.32 -9.09
N MET A 265 -5.96 -1.12 -8.02
CA MET A 265 -4.82 -1.07 -7.10
C MET A 265 -3.50 -1.41 -7.79
N ASP A 266 -3.48 -2.48 -8.59
CA ASP A 266 -2.31 -2.90 -9.36
C ASP A 266 -1.94 -1.87 -10.43
N ALA A 267 -2.93 -1.28 -11.10
CA ALA A 267 -2.71 -0.23 -12.08
C ALA A 267 -2.15 1.05 -11.44
N LEU A 268 -2.66 1.45 -10.28
CA LEU A 268 -2.13 2.59 -9.52
C LEU A 268 -0.73 2.30 -9.00
N ARG A 269 -0.48 1.12 -8.43
CA ARG A 269 0.86 0.67 -8.01
C ARG A 269 1.86 0.77 -9.15
N THR A 270 1.54 0.15 -10.29
CA THR A 270 2.40 0.16 -11.48
C THR A 270 2.62 1.59 -11.98
N SER A 271 1.56 2.40 -12.04
CA SER A 271 1.65 3.80 -12.48
C SER A 271 2.46 4.67 -11.52
N LEU A 272 2.38 4.44 -10.21
CA LEU A 272 3.13 5.19 -9.21
C LEU A 272 4.62 4.91 -9.33
N SER A 273 5.02 3.64 -9.34
CA SER A 273 6.42 3.23 -9.51
C SER A 273 6.99 3.72 -10.84
N ALA A 274 6.25 3.57 -11.94
CA ALA A 274 6.71 4.03 -13.25
C ALA A 274 6.89 5.55 -13.31
N CYS A 275 5.93 6.32 -12.79
CA CYS A 275 6.01 7.78 -12.81
C CYS A 275 7.05 8.32 -11.83
N PHE A 276 7.22 7.71 -10.67
CA PHE A 276 8.31 8.06 -9.76
C PHE A 276 9.67 7.95 -10.47
N SER A 277 9.93 6.78 -11.08
CA SER A 277 11.20 6.52 -11.77
C SER A 277 11.43 7.51 -12.92
N ASP A 278 10.41 7.78 -13.73
CA ASP A 278 10.47 8.75 -14.84
C ASP A 278 10.79 10.18 -14.33
N TYR A 279 10.13 10.63 -13.26
CA TYR A 279 10.35 11.97 -12.72
C TYR A 279 11.70 12.11 -12.03
N TRP A 280 12.18 11.05 -11.36
CA TRP A 280 13.53 10.99 -10.82
C TRP A 280 14.58 11.12 -11.93
N HIS A 281 14.40 10.36 -13.01
CA HIS A 281 15.29 10.35 -14.17
C HIS A 281 15.37 11.74 -14.83
N GLN A 282 14.22 12.41 -15.03
CA GLN A 282 14.16 13.77 -15.56
C GLN A 282 14.81 14.81 -14.63
N LEU A 283 14.58 14.72 -13.32
CA LEU A 283 15.19 15.61 -12.34
C LEU A 283 16.71 15.48 -12.33
N ARG A 284 17.22 14.24 -12.27
CA ARG A 284 18.67 13.97 -12.30
C ARG A 284 19.32 14.46 -13.58
N ALA A 285 18.65 14.33 -14.73
CA ALA A 285 19.16 14.85 -16.00
C ALA A 285 19.33 16.38 -15.96
N VAL A 286 18.37 17.09 -15.36
CA VAL A 286 18.48 18.55 -15.16
C VAL A 286 19.66 18.89 -14.24
N GLU A 287 19.80 18.19 -13.13
CA GLU A 287 20.88 18.44 -12.17
C GLU A 287 22.26 18.26 -12.82
N ILE A 288 22.45 17.19 -13.60
CA ILE A 288 23.68 16.93 -14.35
C ILE A 288 23.96 18.07 -15.34
N VAL A 289 22.99 18.47 -16.17
CA VAL A 289 23.20 19.53 -17.17
C VAL A 289 23.47 20.89 -16.49
N VAL A 290 22.81 21.18 -15.37
CA VAL A 290 23.06 22.41 -14.60
C VAL A 290 24.48 22.39 -14.00
N GLU A 291 24.94 21.26 -13.49
CA GLU A 291 26.32 21.08 -13.00
C GLU A 291 27.36 21.23 -14.12
N GLU A 292 27.10 20.66 -15.31
CA GLU A 292 27.95 20.83 -16.49
C GLU A 292 28.07 22.29 -16.90
N ILE A 293 26.94 23.01 -16.93
CA ILE A 293 26.94 24.45 -17.21
C ILE A 293 27.69 25.20 -16.10
N ALA A 294 27.56 24.81 -14.82
CA ALA A 294 28.30 25.43 -13.73
C ALA A 294 29.82 25.32 -13.90
N VAL A 295 30.32 24.20 -14.45
CA VAL A 295 31.76 24.04 -14.78
C VAL A 295 32.21 25.11 -15.78
N GLU A 296 31.39 25.43 -16.78
CA GLU A 296 31.66 26.53 -17.73
C GLU A 296 31.75 27.91 -17.04
N PHE A 297 31.25 28.06 -15.81
CA PHE A 297 31.29 29.26 -14.96
C PHE A 297 32.19 29.11 -13.71
N ASP A 298 33.22 28.25 -13.75
CA ASP A 298 34.15 28.03 -12.62
C ASP A 298 33.45 27.50 -11.34
N GLY A 299 32.40 26.70 -11.52
CA GLY A 299 31.59 26.13 -10.45
C GLY A 299 30.50 27.05 -9.91
N VAL A 300 30.34 28.26 -10.47
CA VAL A 300 29.22 29.13 -10.12
C VAL A 300 27.93 28.57 -10.70
N ASP A 301 26.94 28.33 -9.83
CA ASP A 301 25.61 27.85 -10.23
C ASP A 301 24.98 28.76 -11.31
N PRO A 302 24.62 28.27 -12.49
CA PRO A 302 24.06 29.12 -13.55
C PRO A 302 22.61 29.53 -13.30
N LEU A 303 21.88 28.88 -12.39
CA LEU A 303 20.47 29.16 -12.13
C LEU A 303 20.28 30.39 -11.25
N ARG A 304 19.19 31.12 -11.50
CA ARG A 304 18.66 32.12 -10.58
C ARG A 304 18.22 31.46 -9.25
N PRO A 305 18.26 32.19 -8.12
CA PRO A 305 17.93 31.61 -6.81
C PRO A 305 16.53 30.97 -6.76
N ALA A 306 15.54 31.57 -7.44
CA ALA A 306 14.19 31.02 -7.51
C ALA A 306 14.13 29.65 -8.20
N HIS A 307 14.82 29.48 -9.35
CA HIS A 307 14.87 28.20 -10.06
C HIS A 307 15.67 27.16 -9.29
N ARG A 308 16.78 27.56 -8.64
CA ARG A 308 17.58 26.65 -7.82
C ARG A 308 16.78 26.13 -6.64
N SER A 309 16.11 27.02 -5.91
CA SER A 309 15.24 26.65 -4.78
C SER A 309 14.11 25.72 -5.22
N MET A 310 13.56 25.90 -6.43
CA MET A 310 12.53 25.03 -6.98
C MET A 310 13.09 23.64 -7.33
N LEU A 311 14.28 23.57 -7.93
CA LEU A 311 14.97 22.30 -8.22
C LEU A 311 15.26 21.52 -6.94
N ASP A 312 15.83 22.18 -5.93
CA ASP A 312 16.12 21.57 -4.63
C ASP A 312 14.83 21.10 -3.93
N ALA A 313 13.72 21.85 -4.06
CA ALA A 313 12.42 21.45 -3.53
C ALA A 313 11.84 20.23 -4.25
N CYS A 314 11.95 20.16 -5.58
CA CYS A 314 11.55 18.98 -6.36
C CYS A 314 12.34 17.74 -5.94
N HIS A 315 13.65 17.86 -5.74
CA HIS A 315 14.49 16.77 -5.25
C HIS A 315 14.05 16.29 -3.86
N ALA A 316 13.84 17.22 -2.92
CA ALA A 316 13.36 16.88 -1.58
C ALA A 316 11.97 16.21 -1.60
N LYS A 317 11.04 16.68 -2.44
CA LYS A 317 9.72 16.06 -2.60
C LYS A 317 9.83 14.63 -3.13
N LEU A 318 10.64 14.37 -4.16
CA LEU A 318 10.82 13.01 -4.67
C LEU A 318 11.47 12.09 -3.63
N LEU A 319 12.47 12.55 -2.87
CA LEU A 319 13.03 11.75 -1.78
C LEU A 319 11.98 11.38 -0.73
N LYS A 320 11.12 12.33 -0.35
CA LYS A 320 9.99 12.05 0.55
C LYS A 320 9.03 11.04 -0.06
N SER A 321 8.66 11.19 -1.33
CA SER A 321 7.81 10.21 -2.01
C SER A 321 8.45 8.82 -2.09
N GLN A 322 9.78 8.72 -2.16
CA GLN A 322 10.48 7.44 -2.12
C GLN A 322 10.24 6.73 -0.78
N GLU A 323 10.40 7.44 0.34
CA GLU A 323 10.16 6.90 1.68
C GLU A 323 8.70 6.43 1.83
N GLU A 324 7.76 7.24 1.35
CA GLU A 324 6.33 6.94 1.34
C GLU A 324 6.00 5.69 0.48
N LEU A 325 6.61 5.55 -0.69
CA LEU A 325 6.47 4.37 -1.55
C LEU A 325 7.08 3.12 -0.91
N GLN A 326 8.24 3.23 -0.27
CA GLN A 326 8.88 2.12 0.45
C GLN A 326 8.03 1.62 1.61
N TYR A 327 7.39 2.52 2.36
CA TYR A 327 6.47 2.16 3.44
C TYR A 327 5.29 1.31 2.94
N LEU A 328 4.86 1.52 1.69
CA LEU A 328 3.78 0.77 1.03
C LEU A 328 4.29 -0.43 0.20
N GLU A 329 5.56 -0.82 0.38
CA GLU A 329 6.20 -1.92 -0.36
C GLU A 329 6.13 -1.74 -1.89
N LEU A 330 6.15 -0.49 -2.34
CA LEU A 330 6.19 -0.12 -3.74
C LEU A 330 7.63 0.13 -4.19
N GLU A 331 7.97 -0.36 -5.38
CA GLU A 331 9.30 -0.20 -5.94
C GLU A 331 9.52 1.26 -6.37
N ALA A 332 10.61 1.87 -5.90
CA ALA A 332 11.00 3.24 -6.20
C ALA A 332 12.45 3.26 -6.68
N ILE A 333 12.64 3.03 -7.98
CA ILE A 333 13.97 2.90 -8.59
C ILE A 333 14.55 4.29 -8.86
N GLN A 334 15.74 4.56 -8.33
CA GLN A 334 16.51 5.78 -8.58
C GLN A 334 17.60 5.51 -9.63
N SER A 335 17.20 5.31 -10.89
CA SER A 335 18.16 5.13 -11.97
C SER A 335 18.72 6.48 -12.43
N GLU A 336 20.00 6.48 -12.81
CA GLU A 336 20.61 7.62 -13.52
C GLU A 336 19.98 7.80 -14.90
N PRO A 337 19.93 9.04 -15.42
CA PRO A 337 19.41 9.36 -16.74
C PRO A 337 20.20 8.70 -17.87
N ASP A 338 19.53 8.35 -18.96
CA ASP A 338 20.22 7.95 -20.19
C ASP A 338 20.87 9.16 -20.90
N ASP A 339 21.89 8.88 -21.71
CA ASP A 339 22.65 9.92 -22.43
C ASP A 339 21.75 10.69 -23.43
N GLU A 340 20.71 10.05 -23.97
CA GLU A 340 19.79 10.69 -24.93
C GLU A 340 18.99 11.82 -24.29
N LEU A 341 18.48 11.61 -23.06
CA LEU A 341 17.79 12.63 -22.30
C LEU A 341 18.73 13.77 -21.90
N ILE A 342 19.93 13.45 -21.44
CA ILE A 342 20.95 14.46 -21.10
C ILE A 342 21.29 15.29 -22.34
N ASP A 343 21.54 14.66 -23.49
CA ASP A 343 21.84 15.34 -24.76
C ASP A 343 20.68 16.22 -25.23
N THR A 344 19.44 15.78 -25.03
CA THR A 344 18.25 16.59 -25.32
C THR A 344 18.24 17.87 -24.48
N LEU A 345 18.51 17.77 -23.17
CA LEU A 345 18.58 18.93 -22.27
C LEU A 345 19.79 19.83 -22.58
N ARG A 346 20.94 19.27 -22.95
CA ARG A 346 22.11 20.03 -23.44
C ARG A 346 21.74 20.83 -24.70
N GLY A 347 21.04 20.21 -25.65
CA GLY A 347 20.55 20.88 -26.85
C GLY A 347 19.62 22.04 -26.53
N LEU A 348 18.72 21.88 -25.56
CA LEU A 348 17.84 22.95 -25.08
C LEU A 348 18.61 24.09 -24.39
N ALA A 349 19.69 23.80 -23.69
CA ALA A 349 20.53 24.83 -23.08
C ALA A 349 21.33 25.65 -24.11
N GLN A 350 21.60 25.07 -25.28
CA GLN A 350 22.40 25.67 -26.34
C GLN A 350 21.55 26.39 -27.42
N SER A 351 20.24 26.12 -27.48
CA SER A 351 19.29 26.74 -28.42
C SER A 351 18.74 28.07 -27.93
#